data_AF-A0A091C2A6-F1
#
_entry.id   AF-A0A091C2A6-F1
#
_cell.length_a   1.000
_cell.length_b   1.000
_cell.length_c   1.000
_cell.angle_alpha   90.00
_cell.angle_beta   90.00
_cell.angle_gamma   90.00
#
_symmetry.space_group_name_H-M   'P 1'
#
loop_
_entity.id
_entity.type
_entity.pdbx_description
1 polymer ?
#
loop_
_entity_poly.entity_id
_entity_poly.type
_entity_poly.pdbx_seq_one_letter_code
_entity_poly.pdbx_strand_id
1 'polypeptide(L)'
;MMVLVFELLLIITFLGTLIVVISQSQIPFSSKRRSFSYIIISLLLIAPFLIVTPYGPRNILTSYVFLGLALFELLRYTKIDFTSRWSKKIALILVACLTLFFLDLHGINKFEDSQRIAQLKQEVNSGEEEVELKRLPYEFIGHDLTPPDGSVQGDRQKMHHNISLDTRFNIVNYHDSSLDKLLENEQ
;
A
#
# COMPACT_ATOMS: atom_id res chain seq x y z
N MET A 1 10.84 15.38 6.24
CA MET A 1 12.29 15.20 6.03
C MET A 1 12.90 14.16 6.97
N MET A 2 12.72 14.25 8.30
CA MET A 2 13.27 13.26 9.25
C MET A 2 12.78 11.82 9.01
N VAL A 3 11.49 11.64 8.70
CA VAL A 3 10.91 10.31 8.40
C VAL A 3 11.58 9.66 7.20
N LEU A 4 11.77 10.40 6.09
CA LEU A 4 12.44 9.89 4.89
C LEU A 4 13.90 9.50 5.14
N VAL A 5 14.63 10.27 5.95
CA VAL A 5 16.01 9.95 6.33
C VAL A 5 16.04 8.67 7.16
N PHE A 6 15.11 8.50 8.09
CA PHE A 6 14.99 7.30 8.90
C PHE A 6 14.66 6.06 8.06
N GLU A 7 13.70 6.17 7.12
CA GLU A 7 13.37 5.10 6.18
C GLU A 7 14.57 4.70 5.32
N LEU A 8 15.30 5.68 4.78
CA LEU A 8 16.51 5.43 4.01
C LEU A 8 17.57 4.69 4.84
N LEU A 9 17.78 5.09 6.09
CA LEU A 9 18.71 4.42 7.01
C LEU A 9 18.28 2.97 7.28
N LEU A 10 16.99 2.71 7.48
CA LEU A 10 16.47 1.35 7.67
C LEU A 10 16.70 0.49 6.43
N ILE A 11 16.45 1.02 5.23
CA ILE A 11 16.67 0.31 3.96
C ILE A 11 18.15 -0.03 3.78
N ILE A 12 19.05 0.94 3.99
CA ILE A 12 20.50 0.73 3.88
C ILE A 12 20.97 -0.31 4.90
N THR A 13 20.49 -0.21 6.14
CA THR A 13 20.83 -1.17 7.21
C THR A 13 20.33 -2.57 6.87
N PHE A 14 19.10 -2.70 6.38
CA PHE A 14 18.52 -3.98 5.95
C PHE A 14 19.32 -4.60 4.78
N LEU A 15 19.62 -3.82 3.74
CA LEU A 15 20.41 -4.31 2.60
C LEU A 15 21.82 -4.69 3.02
N GLY A 16 22.48 -3.85 3.80
CA GLY A 16 23.83 -4.11 4.31
C GLY A 16 23.90 -5.37 5.16
N THR A 17 22.97 -5.53 6.11
CA THR A 17 22.88 -6.75 6.94
C THR A 17 22.61 -7.99 6.08
N LEU A 18 21.68 -7.92 5.14
CA LEU A 18 21.38 -9.05 4.25
C LEU A 18 22.59 -9.48 3.41
N ILE A 19 23.33 -8.52 2.83
CA ILE A 19 24.55 -8.77 2.06
C ILE A 19 25.63 -9.42 2.94
N VAL A 20 25.87 -8.88 4.14
CA VAL A 20 26.87 -9.41 5.08
C VAL A 20 26.52 -10.83 5.51
N VAL A 21 25.26 -11.08 5.90
CA VAL A 21 24.79 -12.39 6.33
C VAL A 21 24.92 -13.43 5.23
N ILE A 22 24.49 -13.12 4.00
CA ILE A 22 24.64 -14.05 2.86
C ILE A 22 26.13 -14.32 2.59
N SER A 23 26.98 -13.28 2.60
CA SER A 23 28.41 -13.42 2.36
C SER A 23 29.08 -14.35 3.36
N GLN A 24 28.81 -14.17 4.66
CA GLN A 24 29.42 -14.92 5.75
C GLN A 24 28.77 -16.29 6.00
N SER A 25 27.56 -16.53 5.49
CA SER A 25 26.86 -17.80 5.65
C SER A 25 27.61 -18.98 5.01
N GLN A 26 27.44 -20.18 5.57
CA GLN A 26 28.01 -21.42 5.02
C GLN A 26 27.08 -22.10 3.99
N ILE A 27 26.37 -21.31 3.17
CA ILE A 27 25.49 -21.84 2.12
C ILE A 27 26.29 -22.14 0.83
N PRO A 28 25.80 -23.04 -0.04
CA PRO A 28 26.46 -23.37 -1.31
C PRO A 28 26.67 -22.14 -2.19
N PHE A 29 27.77 -22.14 -2.96
CA PHE A 29 28.11 -21.02 -3.85
C PHE A 29 27.00 -20.70 -4.87
N SER A 30 26.32 -21.73 -5.39
CA SER A 30 25.20 -21.55 -6.32
C SER A 30 24.02 -20.79 -5.69
N SER A 31 23.73 -21.05 -4.42
CA SER A 31 22.72 -20.34 -3.62
C SER A 31 23.13 -18.90 -3.34
N LYS A 32 24.38 -18.66 -2.92
CA LYS A 32 24.91 -17.29 -2.75
C LYS A 32 24.76 -16.49 -4.04
N ARG A 33 25.17 -17.06 -5.18
CA ARG A 33 25.06 -16.43 -6.48
C ARG A 33 23.62 -16.03 -6.79
N ARG A 34 22.65 -16.94 -6.57
CA ARG A 34 21.23 -16.66 -6.76
C ARG A 34 20.73 -15.53 -5.84
N SER A 35 21.07 -15.56 -4.55
CA SER A 35 20.67 -14.51 -3.61
C SER A 35 21.21 -13.14 -4.02
N PHE A 36 22.49 -13.06 -4.43
CA PHE A 36 23.06 -11.81 -4.94
C PHE A 36 22.43 -11.35 -6.25
N SER A 37 22.11 -12.28 -7.16
CA SER A 37 21.36 -11.94 -8.37
C SER A 37 20.00 -11.33 -8.04
N TYR A 38 19.26 -11.87 -7.07
CA TYR A 38 17.99 -11.29 -6.64
C TYR A 38 18.14 -9.89 -6.03
N ILE A 39 19.17 -9.67 -5.19
CA ILE A 39 19.47 -8.34 -4.64
C ILE A 39 19.78 -7.34 -5.76
N ILE A 40 20.62 -7.72 -6.72
CA ILE A 40 20.98 -6.86 -7.87
C ILE A 40 19.73 -6.53 -8.69
N ILE A 41 18.91 -7.53 -9.01
CA ILE A 41 17.65 -7.33 -9.76
C ILE A 41 16.73 -6.35 -9.00
N SER A 42 16.57 -6.53 -7.69
CA SER A 42 15.78 -5.61 -6.86
C SER A 42 16.28 -4.16 -6.95
N LEU A 43 17.59 -3.94 -6.90
CA LEU A 43 18.18 -2.61 -7.01
C LEU A 43 18.02 -2.02 -8.42
N LEU A 44 18.20 -2.82 -9.46
CA LEU A 44 18.00 -2.41 -10.85
C LEU A 44 16.55 -2.01 -11.13
N LEU A 45 15.59 -2.70 -10.53
CA LEU A 45 14.17 -2.35 -10.64
C LEU A 45 13.82 -1.02 -9.96
N ILE A 46 14.55 -0.63 -8.91
CA ILE A 46 14.34 0.64 -8.21
C ILE A 46 15.11 1.79 -8.89
N ALA A 47 16.23 1.51 -9.55
CA ALA A 47 17.13 2.52 -10.09
C ALA A 47 16.45 3.60 -10.98
N PRO A 48 15.51 3.27 -11.89
CA PRO A 48 14.80 4.30 -12.67
C PRO A 48 14.00 5.29 -11.80
N PHE A 49 13.49 4.85 -10.64
CA PHE A 49 12.70 5.69 -9.73
C PHE A 49 13.55 6.71 -8.95
N LEU A 50 14.89 6.57 -8.99
CA LEU A 50 15.78 7.62 -8.50
C LEU A 50 15.81 8.85 -9.42
N ILE A 51 15.38 8.68 -10.67
CA ILE A 51 15.41 9.73 -11.71
C ILE A 51 14.00 10.14 -12.14
N VAL A 52 13.05 9.20 -12.18
CA VAL A 52 11.68 9.42 -12.65
C VAL A 52 10.72 9.59 -11.48
N THR A 53 10.16 10.79 -11.33
CA THR A 53 9.14 11.14 -10.33
C THR A 53 7.89 11.76 -10.96
N PRO A 54 6.68 11.50 -10.44
CA PRO A 54 6.36 10.65 -9.29
C PRO A 54 6.29 9.16 -9.67
N TYR A 55 6.75 8.28 -8.78
CA TYR A 55 6.65 6.84 -8.97
C TYR A 55 5.58 6.25 -8.06
N GLY A 56 4.74 5.40 -8.63
CA GLY A 56 3.70 4.68 -7.89
C GLY A 56 4.26 3.44 -7.17
N PRO A 57 3.61 2.98 -6.09
CA PRO A 57 4.05 1.83 -5.29
C PRO A 57 4.08 0.50 -6.07
N ARG A 58 3.35 0.41 -7.21
CA ARG A 58 3.23 -0.80 -8.03
C ARG A 58 4.58 -1.34 -8.51
N ASN A 59 5.52 -0.46 -8.81
CA ASN A 59 6.82 -0.89 -9.34
C ASN A 59 7.82 -1.30 -8.24
N ILE A 60 7.54 -1.00 -6.97
CA ILE A 60 8.39 -1.35 -5.83
C ILE A 60 8.10 -2.79 -5.36
N LEU A 61 6.86 -3.27 -5.56
CA LEU A 61 6.46 -4.62 -5.15
C LEU A 61 7.39 -5.71 -5.70
N THR A 62 7.74 -5.62 -6.99
CA THR A 62 8.62 -6.60 -7.65
C THR A 62 10.00 -6.64 -6.98
N SER A 63 10.53 -5.49 -6.57
CA SER A 63 11.79 -5.41 -5.84
C SER A 63 11.70 -6.10 -4.47
N TYR A 64 10.61 -5.90 -3.73
CA TYR A 64 10.38 -6.62 -2.47
C TYR A 64 10.26 -8.13 -2.66
N VAL A 65 9.64 -8.59 -3.75
CA VAL A 65 9.58 -10.03 -4.07
C VAL A 65 10.98 -10.61 -4.25
N PHE A 66 11.85 -9.94 -5.00
CA PHE A 66 13.23 -10.40 -5.18
C PHE A 66 14.04 -10.38 -3.87
N LEU A 67 13.87 -9.36 -3.01
CA LEU A 67 14.48 -9.36 -1.68
C LEU A 67 13.96 -10.52 -0.81
N GLY A 68 12.66 -10.82 -0.88
CA GLY A 68 12.05 -11.98 -0.23
C GLY A 68 12.63 -13.30 -0.74
N LEU A 69 12.87 -13.45 -2.05
CA LEU A 69 13.52 -14.63 -2.61
C LEU A 69 14.96 -14.80 -2.12
N ALA A 70 15.71 -13.70 -1.97
CA ALA A 70 17.05 -13.74 -1.38
C ALA A 70 17.01 -14.22 0.09
N LEU A 71 16.02 -13.75 0.86
CA LEU A 71 15.79 -14.19 2.22
C LEU A 71 15.38 -15.66 2.29
N PHE A 72 14.46 -16.13 1.43
CA PHE A 72 14.05 -17.53 1.39
C PHE A 72 15.20 -18.47 1.04
N GLU A 73 16.10 -18.04 0.15
CA GLU A 73 17.29 -18.82 -0.17
C GLU A 73 18.19 -18.96 1.06
N LEU A 74 18.34 -17.92 1.89
CA LEU A 74 19.06 -18.01 3.16
C LEU A 74 18.33 -18.95 4.14
N LEU A 75 17.02 -18.77 4.31
CA LEU A 75 16.18 -19.54 5.24
C LEU A 75 16.19 -21.04 4.94
N ARG A 76 16.32 -21.43 3.68
CA ARG A 76 16.45 -22.84 3.29
C ARG A 76 17.63 -23.56 3.97
N TYR A 77 18.69 -22.82 4.28
CA TYR A 77 19.92 -23.37 4.88
C TYR A 77 20.07 -23.00 6.36
N THR A 78 19.12 -22.24 6.93
CA THR A 78 19.12 -22.02 8.37
C THR A 78 18.55 -23.26 9.07
N LYS A 79 19.11 -23.62 10.22
CA LYS A 79 18.56 -24.68 11.09
C LYS A 79 17.41 -24.17 11.96
N ILE A 80 16.65 -23.19 11.47
CA ILE A 80 15.52 -22.64 12.21
C ILE A 80 14.35 -23.62 12.09
N ASP A 81 13.89 -24.13 13.23
CA ASP A 81 12.71 -24.99 13.26
C ASP A 81 11.43 -24.17 13.14
N PHE A 82 10.99 -23.98 11.90
CA PHE A 82 9.69 -23.38 11.58
C PHE A 82 8.51 -24.34 11.81
N THR A 83 8.77 -25.63 12.10
CA THR A 83 7.73 -26.64 12.27
C THR A 83 7.16 -26.68 13.69
N SER A 84 7.86 -26.03 14.63
CA SER A 84 7.44 -25.90 16.02
C SER A 84 6.01 -25.34 16.13
N ARG A 85 5.26 -25.86 17.11
CA ARG A 85 3.88 -25.42 17.37
C ARG A 85 3.80 -23.92 17.68
N TRP A 86 4.83 -23.37 18.34
CA TRP A 86 4.93 -21.95 18.67
C TRP A 86 5.18 -21.11 17.41
N SER A 87 6.12 -21.51 16.55
CA SER A 87 6.39 -20.84 15.26
C SER A 87 5.12 -20.75 14.41
N LYS A 88 4.36 -21.85 14.32
CA LYS A 88 3.08 -21.89 13.59
C LYS A 88 2.00 -20.99 14.20
N LYS A 89 1.88 -20.97 15.54
CA LYS A 89 0.94 -20.09 16.24
C LYS A 89 1.26 -18.62 16.00
N ILE A 90 2.52 -18.24 16.14
CA ILE A 90 2.98 -16.86 15.90
C ILE A 90 2.71 -16.46 14.45
N ALA A 91 3.07 -17.32 13.49
CA ALA A 91 2.80 -17.07 12.08
C ALA A 91 1.30 -16.91 11.79
N LEU A 92 0.45 -17.78 12.36
CA LEU A 92 -1.00 -17.69 12.19
C LEU A 92 -1.57 -16.40 12.79
N ILE A 93 -1.15 -16.02 13.99
CA ILE A 93 -1.57 -14.76 14.62
C ILE A 93 -1.15 -13.58 13.76
N LEU A 94 0.08 -13.56 13.28
CA LEU A 94 0.59 -12.47 12.45
C LEU A 94 -0.18 -12.36 11.12
N VAL A 95 -0.43 -13.49 10.46
CA VAL A 95 -1.26 -13.55 9.24
C VAL A 95 -2.70 -13.09 9.53
N ALA A 96 -3.28 -13.52 10.64
CA ALA A 96 -4.64 -13.11 11.04
C ALA A 96 -4.70 -11.59 11.30
N CYS A 97 -3.76 -11.03 12.06
CA CYS A 97 -3.67 -9.60 12.32
C CYS A 97 -3.50 -8.80 11.02
N LEU A 98 -2.61 -9.22 10.12
CA LEU A 98 -2.43 -8.56 8.82
C LEU A 98 -3.70 -8.64 7.97
N THR A 99 -4.35 -9.80 7.96
CA THR A 99 -5.59 -10.01 7.19
C THR A 99 -6.70 -9.11 7.72
N LEU A 100 -6.92 -9.09 9.03
CA LEU A 100 -7.91 -8.22 9.67
C LEU A 100 -7.62 -6.75 9.38
N PHE A 101 -6.36 -6.31 9.55
CA PHE A 101 -5.95 -4.94 9.24
C PHE A 101 -6.28 -4.54 7.80
N PHE A 102 -5.93 -5.38 6.81
CA PHE A 102 -6.25 -5.06 5.41
C PHE A 102 -7.75 -5.14 5.11
N LEU A 103 -8.47 -6.10 5.70
CA LEU A 103 -9.92 -6.20 5.56
C LEU A 103 -10.62 -4.97 6.13
N ASP A 104 -10.17 -4.46 7.27
CA ASP A 104 -10.73 -3.27 7.90
C ASP A 104 -10.50 -2.04 7.03
N LEU A 105 -9.26 -1.80 6.57
CA LEU A 105 -8.95 -0.65 5.70
C LEU A 105 -9.76 -0.66 4.39
N HIS A 106 -9.83 -1.81 3.71
CA HIS A 106 -10.59 -1.93 2.47
C HIS A 106 -12.10 -1.93 2.71
N GLY A 107 -12.54 -2.53 3.81
CA GLY A 107 -13.94 -2.61 4.22
C GLY A 107 -14.52 -1.23 4.52
N ILE A 108 -13.80 -0.43 5.32
CA ILE A 108 -14.18 0.96 5.63
C ILE A 108 -14.22 1.79 4.36
N ASN A 109 -13.16 1.75 3.53
CA ASN A 109 -13.18 2.46 2.25
C ASN A 109 -14.35 2.01 1.35
N LYS A 110 -14.67 0.72 1.30
CA LYS A 110 -15.77 0.22 0.47
C LYS A 110 -17.13 0.66 1.00
N PHE A 111 -17.30 0.70 2.31
CA PHE A 111 -18.50 1.21 2.96
C PHE A 111 -18.70 2.69 2.64
N GLU A 112 -17.69 3.53 2.88
CA GLU A 112 -17.73 4.97 2.61
C GLU A 112 -17.91 5.28 1.11
N ASP A 113 -17.24 4.53 0.24
CA ASP A 113 -17.40 4.65 -1.21
C ASP A 113 -18.84 4.35 -1.63
N SER A 114 -19.48 3.34 -1.04
CA SER A 114 -20.87 3.01 -1.34
C SER A 114 -21.84 4.12 -0.89
N GLN A 115 -21.58 4.75 0.26
CA GLN A 115 -22.38 5.87 0.78
C GLN A 115 -22.24 7.11 -0.10
N ARG A 116 -21.02 7.54 -0.43
CA ARG A 116 -20.79 8.73 -1.27
C ARG A 116 -21.36 8.57 -2.67
N ILE A 117 -21.27 7.37 -3.28
CA ILE A 117 -21.85 7.12 -4.60
C ILE A 117 -23.38 7.13 -4.57
N ALA A 118 -24.00 6.66 -3.48
CA ALA A 118 -25.45 6.76 -3.31
C ALA A 118 -25.91 8.22 -3.19
N GLN A 119 -25.20 9.03 -2.39
CA GLN A 119 -25.46 10.48 -2.25
C GLN A 119 -25.29 11.20 -3.58
N LEU A 120 -24.19 10.95 -4.28
CA LEU A 120 -23.91 11.56 -5.57
C LEU A 120 -25.02 11.26 -6.60
N LYS A 121 -25.51 10.01 -6.66
CA LYS A 121 -26.62 9.67 -7.56
C LYS A 121 -27.92 10.41 -7.20
N GLN A 122 -28.15 10.66 -5.92
CA GLN A 122 -29.31 11.43 -5.47
C GLN A 122 -29.20 12.90 -5.92
N GLU A 123 -28.03 13.53 -5.72
CA GLU A 123 -27.76 14.92 -6.11
C GLU A 123 -27.86 15.14 -7.63
N VAL A 124 -27.28 14.22 -8.41
CA VAL A 124 -27.39 14.26 -9.88
C VAL A 124 -28.85 14.12 -10.33
N ASN A 125 -29.63 13.24 -9.69
CA ASN A 125 -31.05 13.06 -10.02
C ASN A 125 -31.92 14.26 -9.62
N SER A 126 -31.50 15.06 -8.63
CA SER A 126 -32.15 16.34 -8.30
C SER A 126 -31.79 17.48 -9.26
N GLY A 127 -30.89 17.25 -10.21
CA GLY A 127 -30.48 18.23 -11.21
C GLY A 127 -29.33 19.15 -10.78
N GLU A 128 -28.58 18.77 -9.74
CA GLU A 128 -27.40 19.52 -9.31
C GLU A 128 -26.27 19.37 -10.35
N GLU A 129 -25.72 20.50 -10.80
CA GLU A 129 -24.60 20.52 -11.76
C GLU A 129 -23.24 20.35 -11.07
N GLU A 130 -23.16 20.73 -9.79
CA GLU A 130 -21.97 20.61 -8.94
C GLU A 130 -22.32 19.75 -7.72
N VAL A 131 -21.61 18.64 -7.56
CA VAL A 131 -21.89 17.63 -6.52
C VAL A 131 -20.66 17.44 -5.63
N GLU A 132 -20.91 17.19 -4.34
CA GLU A 132 -19.82 16.99 -3.39
C GLU A 132 -19.30 15.54 -3.44
N LEU A 133 -18.00 15.38 -3.69
CA LEU A 133 -17.34 14.08 -3.63
C LEU A 133 -16.39 14.03 -2.44
N LYS A 134 -16.79 13.28 -1.41
CA LYS A 134 -15.97 13.08 -0.21
C LYS A 134 -14.78 12.18 -0.52
N ARG A 135 -13.59 12.61 -0.05
CA ARG A 135 -12.38 11.79 -0.02
C ARG A 135 -12.58 10.55 0.85
N LEU A 136 -11.87 9.47 0.53
CA LEU A 136 -11.92 8.25 1.35
C LEU A 136 -10.97 8.37 2.56
N PRO A 137 -11.28 7.71 3.68
CA PRO A 137 -10.45 7.78 4.88
C PRO A 137 -9.04 7.21 4.65
N TYR A 138 -8.91 6.17 3.82
CA TYR A 138 -7.63 5.53 3.51
C TYR A 138 -7.31 5.64 2.02
N GLU A 139 -7.10 6.85 1.48
CA GLU A 139 -6.76 7.00 0.06
C GLU A 139 -5.40 6.41 -0.33
N PHE A 140 -4.46 6.34 0.61
CA PHE A 140 -3.10 5.86 0.35
C PHE A 140 -3.02 4.36 0.01
N ILE A 141 -4.07 3.57 0.26
CA ILE A 141 -4.07 2.12 -0.02
C ILE A 141 -4.38 1.79 -1.49
N GLY A 142 -4.84 2.77 -2.28
CA GLY A 142 -5.18 2.56 -3.68
C GLY A 142 -4.75 3.72 -4.56
N HIS A 143 -4.69 3.47 -5.87
CA HIS A 143 -4.36 4.50 -6.84
C HIS A 143 -5.63 5.23 -7.26
N ASP A 144 -5.61 6.57 -7.21
CA ASP A 144 -6.72 7.43 -7.64
C ASP A 144 -8.09 7.03 -7.07
N LEU A 145 -8.16 6.70 -5.78
CA LEU A 145 -9.41 6.32 -5.11
C LEU A 145 -10.44 7.47 -5.05
N THR A 146 -9.95 8.72 -5.10
CA THR A 146 -10.76 9.93 -5.30
C THR A 146 -10.03 10.81 -6.32
N PRO A 147 -10.22 10.55 -7.63
CA PRO A 147 -9.50 11.26 -8.67
C PRO A 147 -9.90 12.74 -8.72
N PRO A 148 -8.97 13.66 -9.04
CA PRO A 148 -9.29 15.06 -9.27
C PRO A 148 -10.33 15.22 -10.39
N ASP A 149 -11.20 16.23 -10.28
CA ASP A 149 -12.14 16.55 -11.36
C ASP A 149 -11.38 16.99 -12.63
N GLY A 150 -11.89 16.60 -13.80
CA GLY A 150 -11.24 16.82 -15.09
C GLY A 150 -10.00 15.95 -15.36
N SER A 151 -9.67 15.01 -14.47
CA SER A 151 -8.66 13.99 -14.76
C SER A 151 -9.26 12.83 -15.57
N VAL A 152 -8.42 12.13 -16.34
CA VAL A 152 -8.83 10.92 -17.10
C VAL A 152 -9.45 9.87 -16.18
N GLN A 153 -8.98 9.78 -14.95
CA GLN A 153 -9.49 8.87 -13.93
C GLN A 153 -10.84 9.33 -13.38
N GLY A 154 -11.04 10.63 -13.20
CA GLY A 154 -12.33 11.23 -12.86
C GLY A 154 -13.39 10.95 -13.92
N ASP A 155 -13.05 11.16 -15.20
CA ASP A 155 -13.96 10.86 -16.32
C ASP A 155 -14.33 9.37 -16.37
N ARG A 156 -13.36 8.49 -16.13
CA ARG A 156 -13.61 7.04 -16.03
C ARG A 156 -14.53 6.70 -14.86
N GLN A 157 -14.38 7.36 -13.72
CA GLN A 157 -15.27 7.16 -12.58
C GLN A 157 -16.69 7.63 -12.89
N LYS A 158 -16.85 8.80 -13.52
CA LYS A 158 -18.16 9.31 -13.98
C LYS A 158 -18.84 8.31 -14.92
N MET A 159 -18.10 7.84 -15.93
CA MET A 159 -18.56 6.82 -16.88
C MET A 159 -18.94 5.50 -16.19
N HIS A 160 -18.14 5.03 -15.23
CA HIS A 160 -18.40 3.78 -14.52
C HIS A 160 -19.71 3.82 -13.72
N HIS A 161 -20.06 4.98 -13.17
CA HIS A 161 -21.28 5.17 -12.37
C HIS A 161 -22.46 5.76 -13.16
N ASN A 162 -22.32 5.93 -14.48
CA ASN A 162 -23.31 6.56 -15.38
C ASN A 162 -23.66 8.00 -14.98
N ILE A 163 -22.65 8.78 -14.62
CA ILE A 163 -22.76 10.21 -14.31
C ILE A 163 -22.33 11.00 -15.57
N SER A 164 -22.98 12.15 -15.82
CA SER A 164 -22.58 13.02 -16.93
C SER A 164 -21.15 13.50 -16.75
N LEU A 165 -20.40 13.60 -17.86
CA LEU A 165 -19.04 14.16 -17.83
C LEU A 165 -19.05 15.65 -17.45
N ASP A 166 -20.15 16.35 -17.73
CA ASP A 166 -20.33 17.78 -17.42
C ASP A 166 -20.57 18.07 -15.93
N THR A 167 -20.96 17.04 -15.15
CA THR A 167 -21.15 17.17 -13.70
C THR A 167 -19.82 17.52 -13.04
N ARG A 168 -19.76 18.60 -12.27
CA ARG A 168 -18.54 19.05 -11.58
C ARG A 168 -18.43 18.38 -10.22
N PHE A 169 -17.25 17.89 -9.88
CA PHE A 169 -17.00 17.29 -8.56
C PHE A 169 -16.28 18.29 -7.66
N ASN A 170 -16.95 18.72 -6.60
CA ASN A 170 -16.31 19.46 -5.53
C ASN A 170 -15.72 18.47 -4.51
N ILE A 171 -14.41 18.29 -4.54
CA ILE A 171 -13.72 17.30 -3.70
C ILE A 171 -13.52 17.87 -2.29
N VAL A 172 -14.20 17.26 -1.32
CA VAL A 172 -14.12 17.65 0.09
C VAL A 172 -13.36 16.60 0.91
N ASN A 173 -12.64 17.04 1.94
CA ASN A 173 -11.89 16.13 2.81
C ASN A 173 -12.81 15.18 3.58
N TYR A 174 -12.30 13.99 3.92
CA TYR A 174 -13.00 13.07 4.80
C TYR A 174 -13.14 13.68 6.20
N HIS A 175 -14.33 13.61 6.77
CA HIS A 175 -14.62 14.08 8.12
C HIS A 175 -15.51 13.06 8.81
N ASP A 176 -15.06 12.55 9.95
CA ASP A 176 -15.80 11.59 10.76
C ASP A 176 -16.46 12.30 11.95
N SER A 177 -17.71 12.69 11.75
CA SER A 177 -18.52 13.37 12.77
C SER A 177 -18.65 12.61 14.10
N SER A 178 -18.39 11.30 14.12
CA SER A 178 -18.38 10.52 15.36
C SER A 178 -17.07 10.69 16.13
N LEU A 179 -15.95 10.81 15.41
CA LEU A 179 -14.64 11.11 15.99
C LEU A 179 -14.59 12.53 16.53
N ASP A 180 -15.16 13.50 15.81
CA ASP A 180 -15.19 14.90 16.25
C ASP A 180 -15.96 15.04 17.57
N LYS A 181 -17.11 14.37 17.69
CA LYS A 181 -17.88 14.32 18.94
C LYS A 181 -17.13 13.64 20.07
N LEU A 182 -16.30 12.65 19.80
CA LEU A 182 -15.48 12.01 20.84
C LEU A 182 -14.39 12.97 21.34
N LEU A 183 -13.73 13.68 20.42
CA LEU A 183 -12.68 14.65 20.75
C LEU A 183 -13.23 15.91 21.43
N GLU A 184 -14.44 16.35 21.08
CA GLU A 184 -15.15 17.46 21.72
C GLU A 184 -15.62 17.11 23.15
N ASN A 185 -15.94 15.84 23.42
CA ASN A 185 -16.36 15.39 24.75
C ASN A 185 -15.17 15.13 25.72
N GLU A 186 -13.93 15.17 25.23
CA GLU A 186 -12.71 15.05 26.05
C GLU A 186 -12.06 16.42 26.41
N GLN A 187 -12.69 17.54 26.01
CA GLN A 187 -12.30 18.92 26.39
C GLN A 187 -13.22 19.50 27.47
#